data_AF-A0A484HBY4-F1
#
_entry.id   AF-A0A484HBY4-F1
#
_cell.length_a   1.000
_cell.length_b   1.000
_cell.length_c   1.000
_cell.angle_alpha   90.00
_cell.angle_beta   90.00
_cell.angle_gamma   90.00
#
_symmetry.space_group_name_H-M   'P 1'
#
loop_
_entity.id
_entity.type
_entity.pdbx_description
1 polymer ?
#
loop_
_entity_poly.entity_id
_entity_poly.type
_entity_poly.pdbx_seq_one_letter_code
_entity_poly.pdbx_strand_id
1 'polypeptide(L)'
;MIRLFVGLALPRSICDQLHALAIGIPGARWLEPQAYHITLRFIGNVGEDVAEDIHTALAAIQAAPFTVEVTGTGAFSQGHRIHSLWAGLRRTPLLLSLRDKVERAVVQASHVAVHGNRRYAPHITLARLKGTPTARVRHFLAASNLFHAGPFQVDRFILFVSHFSRYGVSYELVADYPLIALSHKGAQ
;
A
#
# COMPACT_ATOMS: atom_id res chain seq x y z
N MET A 1 19.84 1.04 11.26
CA MET A 1 18.54 0.35 11.13
C MET A 1 17.68 1.12 10.15
N ILE A 2 17.14 0.43 9.15
CA ILE A 2 16.37 1.01 8.05
C ILE A 2 14.93 0.54 8.17
N ARG A 3 13.96 1.46 8.02
CA ARG A 3 12.53 1.11 8.12
C ARG A 3 11.95 0.83 6.75
N LEU A 4 11.61 -0.43 6.48
CA LEU A 4 11.20 -0.88 5.15
C LEU A 4 9.72 -1.26 5.05
N PHE A 5 9.19 -1.13 3.84
CA PHE A 5 7.97 -1.80 3.41
C PHE A 5 7.99 -2.03 1.89
N VAL A 6 7.19 -2.99 1.43
CA VAL A 6 7.00 -3.28 0.00
C VAL A 6 5.61 -2.80 -0.41
N GLY A 7 5.52 -2.12 -1.55
CA GLY A 7 4.26 -1.58 -2.05
C GLY A 7 4.21 -1.37 -3.56
N LEU A 8 3.09 -0.83 -4.01
CA LEU A 8 2.87 -0.41 -5.39
C LEU A 8 2.73 1.11 -5.44
N ALA A 9 3.42 1.75 -6.39
CA ALA A 9 3.21 3.14 -6.72
C ALA A 9 1.90 3.32 -7.52
N LEU A 10 1.36 4.53 -7.47
CA LEU A 10 0.16 4.90 -8.21
C LEU A 10 0.53 5.87 -9.35
N PRO A 11 -0.14 5.79 -10.50
CA PRO A 11 -0.04 6.84 -11.51
C PRO A 11 -0.49 8.18 -10.96
N ARG A 12 0.14 9.26 -11.40
CA ARG A 12 -0.19 10.62 -10.96
C ARG A 12 -1.69 10.95 -11.09
N SER A 13 -2.33 10.52 -12.17
CA SER A 13 -3.77 10.72 -12.38
C SER A 13 -4.65 10.10 -11.30
N ILE A 14 -4.24 8.97 -10.71
CA ILE A 14 -4.94 8.34 -9.60
C ILE A 14 -4.65 9.11 -8.30
N CYS A 15 -3.39 9.51 -8.08
CA CYS A 15 -3.04 10.32 -6.92
C CYS A 15 -3.82 11.65 -6.88
N ASP A 16 -3.97 12.33 -8.01
CA ASP A 16 -4.69 13.60 -8.09
C ASP A 16 -6.19 13.40 -7.77
N GLN A 17 -6.81 12.33 -8.29
CA GLN A 17 -8.21 11.97 -7.97
C GLN A 17 -8.40 11.65 -6.48
N LEU A 18 -7.47 10.93 -5.86
CA LEU A 18 -7.51 10.62 -4.43
C LEU A 18 -7.31 11.88 -3.59
N HIS A 19 -6.42 12.77 -4.00
CA HIS A 19 -6.16 14.02 -3.30
C HIS A 19 -7.36 14.97 -3.37
N ALA A 20 -8.16 14.93 -4.43
CA ALA A 20 -9.40 15.69 -4.52
C ALA A 20 -10.44 15.32 -3.45
N LEU A 21 -10.33 14.13 -2.82
CA LEU A 21 -11.15 13.73 -1.68
C LEU A 21 -10.74 14.44 -0.37
N ALA A 22 -9.60 15.12 -0.34
CA ALA A 22 -9.06 15.74 0.87
C ALA A 22 -9.83 17.01 1.27
N ILE A 23 -11.06 16.83 1.76
CA ILE A 23 -11.97 17.93 2.12
C ILE A 23 -12.27 17.97 3.61
N GLY A 24 -12.12 19.15 4.22
CA GLY A 24 -12.93 19.65 5.35
C GLY A 24 -13.15 18.78 6.60
N ILE A 25 -12.29 17.79 6.90
CA ILE A 25 -12.41 16.99 8.13
C ILE A 25 -11.47 17.55 9.21
N PRO A 26 -11.99 18.15 10.30
CA PRO A 26 -11.17 18.69 11.38
C PRO A 26 -10.26 17.63 12.01
N GLY A 27 -8.99 17.96 12.21
CA GLY A 27 -8.00 17.06 12.81
C GLY A 27 -7.58 15.89 11.91
N ALA A 28 -8.08 15.79 10.67
CA ALA A 28 -7.56 14.87 9.69
C ALA A 28 -6.26 15.40 9.12
N ARG A 29 -5.20 14.60 9.22
CA ARG A 29 -3.94 14.84 8.52
C ARG A 29 -3.95 14.05 7.22
N TRP A 30 -4.31 14.74 6.14
CA TRP A 30 -4.26 14.18 4.79
C TRP A 30 -2.82 13.91 4.37
N LEU A 31 -2.64 12.83 3.61
CA LEU A 31 -1.37 12.51 2.99
C LEU A 31 -1.23 13.29 1.69
N GLU A 32 -0.01 13.72 1.40
CA GLU A 32 0.36 14.32 0.12
C GLU A 32 0.31 13.27 -1.01
N PRO A 33 0.06 13.68 -2.27
CA PRO A 33 -0.05 12.77 -3.41
C PRO A 33 1.14 11.81 -3.57
N GLN A 34 2.36 12.26 -3.25
CA GLN A 34 3.59 11.46 -3.35
C GLN A 34 3.68 10.37 -2.27
N ALA A 35 2.87 10.48 -1.21
CA ALA A 35 2.83 9.50 -0.14
C ALA A 35 1.81 8.37 -0.40
N TYR A 36 0.96 8.48 -1.42
CA TYR A 36 0.00 7.44 -1.76
C TYR A 36 0.71 6.20 -2.33
N HIS A 37 0.39 5.05 -1.76
CA HIS A 37 0.88 3.75 -2.18
C HIS A 37 -0.12 2.67 -1.76
N ILE A 38 -0.02 1.50 -2.39
CA ILE A 38 -0.71 0.28 -1.94
C ILE A 38 0.34 -0.55 -1.19
N THR A 39 0.18 -0.74 0.12
CA THR A 39 1.12 -1.57 0.89
C THR A 39 0.86 -3.05 0.64
N LEU A 40 1.88 -3.79 0.21
CA LEU A 40 1.84 -5.27 0.11
C LEU A 40 2.31 -5.91 1.42
N ARG A 41 3.42 -5.42 1.99
CA ARG A 41 4.02 -5.93 3.22
C ARG A 41 4.76 -4.82 3.97
N PHE A 42 4.37 -4.58 5.23
CA PHE A 42 5.16 -3.75 6.14
C PHE A 42 6.22 -4.62 6.85
N ILE A 43 7.49 -4.20 6.81
CA ILE A 43 8.63 -4.95 7.35
C ILE A 43 9.04 -4.38 8.71
N GLY A 44 9.14 -3.06 8.83
CA GLY A 44 9.62 -2.40 10.06
C GLY A 44 11.11 -2.11 10.00
N ASN A 45 11.74 -1.94 11.16
CA ASN A 45 13.17 -1.62 11.27
C ASN A 45 14.00 -2.89 11.13
N VAL A 46 14.97 -2.89 10.20
CA VAL A 46 15.91 -4.00 9.98
C VAL A 46 17.35 -3.50 9.90
N GLY A 47 18.32 -4.41 10.04
CA GLY A 47 19.73 -4.16 9.73
C GLY A 47 19.94 -4.01 8.21
N GLU A 48 21.10 -3.49 7.82
CA GLU A 48 21.47 -3.33 6.39
C GLU A 48 21.69 -4.69 5.71
N ASP A 49 22.33 -5.62 6.42
CA ASP A 49 22.47 -7.03 6.02
C ASP A 49 21.11 -7.68 5.70
N VAL A 50 20.14 -7.54 6.60
CA VAL A 50 18.78 -8.06 6.40
C VAL A 50 18.07 -7.32 5.26
N ALA A 51 18.34 -6.03 5.06
CA ALA A 51 17.77 -5.28 3.95
C ALA A 51 18.26 -5.80 2.59
N GLU A 52 19.53 -6.16 2.47
CA GLU A 52 20.11 -6.77 1.27
C GLU A 52 19.55 -8.17 1.00
N ASP A 53 19.38 -9.00 2.04
CA ASP A 53 18.73 -10.30 1.91
C ASP A 53 17.28 -10.17 1.41
N ILE A 54 16.53 -9.20 1.96
CA ILE A 54 15.18 -8.87 1.49
C ILE A 54 15.22 -8.42 0.03
N HIS A 55 16.14 -7.53 -0.34
CA HIS A 55 16.28 -7.04 -1.70
C HIS A 55 16.48 -8.20 -2.68
N THR A 56 17.41 -9.11 -2.36
CA THR A 56 17.72 -10.30 -3.14
C THR A 56 16.50 -11.22 -3.29
N ALA A 57 15.78 -11.49 -2.20
CA ALA A 57 14.59 -12.33 -2.21
C ALA A 57 13.44 -11.71 -3.04
N LEU A 58 13.26 -10.39 -2.97
CA LEU A 58 12.27 -9.67 -3.76
C LEU A 58 12.61 -9.68 -5.26
N ALA A 59 13.90 -9.55 -5.62
CA ALA A 59 14.36 -9.59 -7.01
C ALA A 59 14.06 -10.92 -7.72
N ALA A 60 13.96 -12.02 -6.97
CA ALA A 60 13.63 -13.34 -7.50
C ALA A 60 12.12 -13.55 -7.77
N ILE A 61 11.25 -12.62 -7.38
CA ILE A 61 9.80 -12.76 -7.55
C ILE A 61 9.42 -12.58 -9.02
N GLN A 62 8.82 -13.63 -9.60
CA GLN A 62 8.18 -13.54 -10.91
C GLN A 62 6.66 -13.39 -10.78
N ALA A 63 6.09 -12.38 -11.42
CA ALA A 63 4.65 -12.18 -11.51
C ALA A 63 4.31 -11.37 -12.78
N ALA A 64 3.16 -11.68 -13.40
CA ALA A 64 2.69 -10.97 -14.57
C ALA A 64 2.12 -9.59 -14.19
N PRO A 65 2.23 -8.58 -15.07
CA PRO A 65 1.52 -7.31 -14.93
C PRO A 65 0.01 -7.52 -14.77
N PHE A 66 -0.65 -6.63 -14.04
CA PHE A 66 -2.08 -6.73 -13.79
C PHE A 66 -2.74 -5.36 -13.64
N THR A 67 -4.05 -5.34 -13.78
CA THR A 67 -4.86 -4.13 -13.63
C THR A 67 -5.43 -4.02 -12.23
N VAL A 68 -5.46 -2.80 -11.72
CA VAL A 68 -6.02 -2.44 -10.42
C VAL A 68 -7.08 -1.35 -10.60
N GLU A 69 -8.13 -1.44 -9.78
CA GLU A 69 -9.18 -0.43 -9.69
C GLU A 69 -9.37 -0.03 -8.22
N VAL A 70 -9.43 1.28 -7.97
CA VAL A 70 -9.76 1.86 -6.68
C VAL A 70 -11.27 1.96 -6.56
N THR A 71 -11.82 1.50 -5.44
CA THR A 71 -13.26 1.43 -5.20
C THR A 71 -13.61 1.75 -3.75
N GLY A 72 -14.47 2.74 -3.59
CA GLY A 72 -15.01 3.21 -2.33
C GLY A 72 -13.97 3.75 -1.37
N THR A 73 -14.48 4.23 -0.24
CA THR A 73 -13.67 4.69 0.90
C THR A 73 -14.10 3.98 2.17
N GLY A 74 -13.17 3.84 3.10
CA GLY A 74 -13.45 3.29 4.42
C GLY A 74 -12.55 3.91 5.47
N ALA A 75 -12.65 3.36 6.68
CA ALA A 75 -11.84 3.77 7.79
C ALA A 75 -11.34 2.58 8.60
N PHE A 76 -10.19 2.74 9.24
CA PHE A 76 -9.73 1.79 10.25
C PHE A 76 -9.96 2.34 11.65
N SER A 77 -10.36 1.43 12.54
CA SER A 77 -10.66 1.72 13.94
C SER A 77 -9.87 0.80 14.85
N GLN A 78 -9.54 1.30 16.05
CA GLN A 78 -9.01 0.53 17.15
C GLN A 78 -9.98 0.70 18.32
N GLY A 79 -10.73 -0.34 18.64
CA GLY A 79 -11.95 -0.21 19.46
C GLY A 79 -12.90 0.81 18.83
N HIS A 80 -13.32 1.80 19.62
CA HIS A 80 -14.22 2.88 19.18
C HIS A 80 -13.51 4.03 18.47
N ARG A 81 -12.17 4.05 18.45
CA ARG A 81 -11.38 5.16 17.89
C ARG A 81 -11.05 4.93 16.42
N ILE A 82 -11.63 5.73 15.54
CA ILE A 82 -11.24 5.79 14.12
C ILE A 82 -9.89 6.52 14.02
N HIS A 83 -8.91 5.90 13.37
CA HIS A 83 -7.54 6.43 13.29
C HIS A 83 -7.04 6.66 11.86
N SER A 84 -7.71 6.14 10.83
CA SER A 84 -7.27 6.35 9.44
C SER A 84 -8.45 6.28 8.47
N LEU A 85 -8.41 7.12 7.44
CA LEU A 85 -9.24 7.04 6.24
C LEU A 85 -8.46 6.40 5.11
N TRP A 86 -9.14 5.63 4.28
CA TRP A 86 -8.51 4.93 3.16
C TRP A 86 -9.46 4.81 1.96
N ALA A 87 -8.88 4.69 0.77
CA ALA A 87 -9.56 4.25 -0.45
C ALA A 87 -9.33 2.74 -0.64
N GLY A 88 -10.39 2.01 -0.96
CA GLY A 88 -10.32 0.55 -1.13
C GLY A 88 -9.84 0.17 -2.53
N LEU A 89 -9.40 -1.07 -2.70
CA LEU A 89 -9.13 -1.62 -4.03
C LEU A 89 -9.98 -2.86 -4.29
N ARG A 90 -10.41 -3.04 -5.54
CA ARG A 90 -11.02 -4.29 -5.97
C ARG A 90 -9.97 -5.41 -5.81
N ARG A 91 -10.35 -6.48 -5.12
CA ARG A 91 -9.49 -7.65 -4.95
C ARG A 91 -9.41 -8.41 -6.26
N THR A 92 -8.21 -8.67 -6.74
CA THR A 92 -7.96 -9.53 -7.89
C THR A 92 -7.06 -10.69 -7.49
N PRO A 93 -7.18 -11.87 -8.13
CA PRO A 93 -6.29 -13.00 -7.86
C PRO A 93 -4.81 -12.65 -8.04
N LEU A 94 -4.47 -11.81 -9.03
CA LEU A 94 -3.11 -11.39 -9.31
C LEU A 94 -2.54 -10.47 -8.21
N LEU A 95 -3.32 -9.52 -7.69
CA LEU A 95 -2.91 -8.66 -6.57
C LEU A 95 -2.64 -9.49 -5.30
N LEU A 96 -3.55 -10.43 -5.00
CA LEU A 96 -3.40 -11.31 -3.83
C LEU A 96 -2.19 -12.25 -3.98
N SER A 97 -2.01 -12.83 -5.18
CA SER A 97 -0.86 -13.67 -5.49
C SER A 97 0.47 -12.94 -5.34
N LEU A 98 0.57 -11.70 -5.85
CA LEU A 98 1.76 -10.87 -5.68
C LEU A 98 2.01 -10.58 -4.19
N ARG A 99 0.97 -10.16 -3.44
CA ARG A 99 1.09 -9.92 -2.00
C ARG A 99 1.63 -11.15 -1.27
N ASP A 100 1.13 -12.34 -1.61
CA ASP A 100 1.54 -13.58 -0.94
C ASP A 100 2.97 -14.00 -1.32
N LYS A 101 3.40 -13.75 -2.56
CA LYS A 101 4.81 -13.94 -2.98
C LYS A 101 5.75 -13.01 -2.19
N VAL A 102 5.39 -11.73 -2.08
CA VAL A 102 6.14 -10.74 -1.30
C VAL A 102 6.20 -11.13 0.19
N GLU A 103 5.08 -11.55 0.78
CA GLU A 103 5.03 -12.01 2.17
C GLU A 103 6.01 -13.16 2.40
N ARG A 104 6.00 -14.19 1.55
CA ARG A 104 6.91 -15.34 1.66
C ARG A 104 8.37 -14.93 1.54
N ALA A 105 8.71 -14.14 0.53
CA ALA A 105 10.08 -13.68 0.29
C ALA A 105 10.62 -12.90 1.50
N VAL A 106 9.84 -11.97 2.04
CA VAL A 106 10.23 -11.18 3.22
C VAL A 106 10.39 -12.06 4.46
N VAL A 107 9.46 -12.97 4.73
CA VAL A 107 9.54 -13.85 5.91
C VAL A 107 10.76 -14.75 5.86
N GLN A 108 11.07 -15.30 4.68
CA GLN A 108 12.26 -16.14 4.48
C GLN A 108 13.56 -15.36 4.65
N ALA A 109 13.65 -14.14 4.12
CA ALA A 109 14.86 -13.33 4.16
C ALA A 109 15.13 -12.67 5.51
N SER A 110 14.08 -12.22 6.21
CA SER A 110 14.24 -11.35 7.39
C SER A 110 14.01 -12.03 8.72
N HIS A 111 13.51 -13.27 8.72
CA HIS A 111 12.96 -13.96 9.90
C HIS A 111 11.89 -13.16 10.65
N VAL A 112 11.38 -12.06 10.07
CA VAL A 112 10.29 -11.29 10.63
C VAL A 112 9.03 -12.14 10.53
N ALA A 113 8.34 -12.29 11.66
CA ALA A 113 7.12 -13.09 11.72
C ALA A 113 6.10 -12.65 10.68
N VAL A 114 5.37 -13.64 10.16
CA VAL A 114 4.17 -13.43 9.34
C VAL A 114 3.25 -12.46 10.09
N HIS A 115 2.65 -11.48 9.41
CA HIS A 115 1.58 -10.72 10.04
C HIS A 115 0.50 -11.75 10.41
N GLY A 116 0.10 -11.81 11.69
CA GLY A 116 -0.84 -12.85 12.19
C GLY A 116 -2.16 -12.91 11.40
N ASN A 117 -3.17 -13.66 11.87
CA ASN A 117 -4.43 -13.96 11.15
C ASN A 117 -5.31 -12.78 10.66
N ARG A 118 -4.81 -11.54 10.69
CA ARG A 118 -5.46 -10.37 10.10
C ARG A 118 -5.53 -10.51 8.58
N ARG A 119 -6.76 -10.64 8.07
CA ARG A 119 -7.05 -10.67 6.64
C ARG A 119 -6.45 -9.42 5.96
N TYR A 120 -5.71 -9.64 4.88
CA TYR A 120 -5.23 -8.57 4.02
C TYR A 120 -6.42 -7.79 3.45
N ALA A 121 -6.38 -6.47 3.59
CA ALA A 121 -7.35 -5.54 3.05
C ALA A 121 -6.58 -4.53 2.19
N PRO A 122 -6.54 -4.71 0.85
CA PRO A 122 -5.81 -3.78 0.00
C PRO A 122 -6.47 -2.41 0.08
N HIS A 123 -5.67 -1.40 0.40
CA HIS A 123 -6.14 -0.03 0.59
C HIS A 123 -5.02 0.98 0.28
N ILE A 124 -5.40 2.22 0.01
CA ILE A 124 -4.52 3.38 -0.04
C ILE A 124 -4.89 4.27 1.13
N THR A 125 -3.95 4.55 2.02
CA THR A 125 -4.21 5.46 3.16
C THR A 125 -4.37 6.89 2.64
N LEU A 126 -5.49 7.54 2.96
CA LEU A 126 -5.79 8.91 2.55
C LEU A 126 -5.42 9.93 3.64
N ALA A 127 -5.78 9.61 4.88
CA ALA A 127 -5.54 10.48 6.02
C ALA A 127 -5.34 9.70 7.31
N ARG A 128 -4.59 10.29 8.23
CA ARG A 128 -4.51 9.86 9.63
C ARG A 128 -5.38 10.79 10.47
N LEU A 129 -6.17 10.23 11.38
CA LEU A 129 -7.12 11.01 12.18
C LEU A 129 -6.60 11.19 13.61
N LYS A 130 -6.65 12.43 14.11
CA LYS A 130 -6.33 12.75 15.51
C LYS A 130 -7.40 13.68 16.07
N GLY A 131 -8.18 13.18 17.03
CA GLY A 131 -9.25 13.97 17.66
C GLY A 131 -10.39 14.36 16.71
N THR A 132 -10.51 13.69 15.56
CA THR A 132 -11.55 13.97 14.58
C THR A 132 -12.93 13.50 15.08
N PRO A 133 -13.98 14.33 15.02
CA PRO A 133 -15.32 13.91 15.40
C PRO A 133 -15.86 12.78 14.50
N THR A 134 -16.34 11.69 15.11
CA THR A 134 -16.87 10.52 14.39
C THR A 134 -17.99 10.88 13.40
N ALA A 135 -18.82 11.88 13.72
CA ALA A 135 -19.86 12.35 12.80
C ALA A 135 -19.29 12.90 11.47
N ARG A 136 -18.17 13.64 11.52
CA ARG A 136 -17.49 14.15 10.32
C ARG A 136 -16.90 13.03 9.49
N VAL A 137 -16.32 12.02 10.14
CA VAL A 137 -15.81 10.82 9.47
C VAL A 137 -16.94 10.07 8.76
N ARG A 138 -18.07 9.81 9.44
CA ARG A 138 -19.22 9.11 8.83
C ARG A 138 -19.80 9.88 7.65
N HIS A 139 -19.90 11.20 7.76
CA HIS A 139 -20.37 12.04 6.66
C HIS A 139 -19.47 11.94 5.43
N PHE A 140 -18.15 12.03 5.63
CA PHE A 140 -17.18 11.80 4.55
C PHE A 140 -17.38 10.43 3.91
N LEU A 141 -17.41 9.36 4.71
CA LEU A 141 -17.55 8.00 4.20
C LEU A 141 -18.85 7.80 3.42
N ALA A 142 -19.95 8.42 3.84
CA ALA A 142 -21.22 8.37 3.12
C ALA A 142 -21.15 9.12 1.78
N ALA A 143 -20.45 10.26 1.72
CA ALA A 143 -20.30 11.05 0.51
C ALA A 143 -19.34 10.42 -0.51
N SER A 144 -18.37 9.62 -0.05
CA SER A 144 -17.34 9.01 -0.91
C SER A 144 -17.43 7.49 -1.03
N ASN A 145 -18.54 6.86 -0.60
CA ASN A 145 -18.70 5.40 -0.67
C ASN A 145 -18.69 4.85 -2.11
N LEU A 146 -19.18 5.63 -3.07
CA LEU A 146 -19.20 5.32 -4.50
C LEU A 146 -18.00 5.89 -5.26
N PHE A 147 -16.93 6.30 -4.55
CA PHE A 147 -15.73 6.77 -5.21
C PHE A 147 -15.10 5.65 -6.06
N HIS A 148 -14.69 5.99 -7.27
CA HIS A 148 -13.97 5.08 -8.15
C HIS A 148 -12.83 5.82 -8.85
N ALA A 149 -11.67 5.18 -8.97
CA ALA A 149 -10.55 5.68 -9.75
C ALA A 149 -9.81 4.53 -10.44
N GLY A 150 -9.39 4.76 -11.69
CA GLY A 150 -8.80 3.74 -12.55
C GLY A 150 -9.74 3.31 -13.68
N PRO A 151 -9.45 2.18 -14.37
CA PRO A 151 -8.38 1.22 -14.09
C PRO A 151 -6.97 1.77 -14.38
N PHE A 152 -5.95 1.19 -13.74
CA PHE A 152 -4.55 1.42 -14.10
C PHE A 152 -3.72 0.13 -14.06
N GLN A 153 -2.66 0.10 -14.88
CA GLN A 153 -1.73 -1.03 -14.93
C GLN A 153 -0.70 -0.95 -13.81
N VAL A 154 -0.41 -2.11 -13.22
CA VAL A 154 0.72 -2.35 -12.33
C VAL A 154 1.72 -3.19 -13.11
N ASP A 155 2.91 -2.64 -13.33
CA ASP A 155 4.00 -3.26 -14.09
C ASP A 155 5.25 -3.51 -13.24
N ARG A 156 5.24 -3.10 -11.96
CA ARG A 156 6.33 -3.30 -10.99
C ARG A 156 5.81 -3.20 -9.56
N PHE A 157 6.57 -3.74 -8.62
CA PHE A 157 6.44 -3.43 -7.20
C PHE A 157 7.74 -2.86 -6.65
N ILE A 158 7.69 -2.21 -5.50
CA ILE A 158 8.78 -1.36 -5.01
C ILE A 158 9.11 -1.69 -3.56
N LEU A 159 10.41 -1.74 -3.24
CA LEU A 159 10.91 -1.66 -1.87
C LEU A 159 11.12 -0.19 -1.50
N PHE A 160 10.44 0.23 -0.44
CA PHE A 160 10.48 1.60 0.06
C PHE A 160 11.18 1.70 1.41
N VAL A 161 11.90 2.80 1.60
CA VAL A 161 12.32 3.27 2.92
C VAL A 161 11.33 4.30 3.42
N SER A 162 10.92 4.16 4.68
CA SER A 162 10.04 5.11 5.37
C SER A 162 10.83 5.95 6.36
N HIS A 163 10.93 7.24 6.05
CA HIS A 163 11.58 8.22 6.90
C HIS A 163 10.54 8.93 7.77
N PHE A 164 10.80 8.99 9.09
CA PHE A 164 9.95 9.73 10.03
C PHE A 164 10.64 11.03 10.41
N SER A 165 9.92 12.14 10.23
CA SER A 165 10.35 13.46 10.69
C SER A 165 9.25 14.13 11.51
N ARG A 166 9.61 15.22 12.19
CA ARG A 166 8.63 16.09 12.86
C ARG A 166 7.56 16.67 11.91
N TYR A 167 7.85 16.71 10.62
CA TYR A 167 6.94 17.21 9.58
C TYR A 167 6.07 16.12 8.96
N GLY A 168 6.39 14.83 9.18
CA GLY A 168 5.60 13.71 8.70
C GLY A 168 6.42 12.53 8.25
N VAL A 169 5.80 11.71 7.40
CA VAL A 169 6.42 10.51 6.85
C VAL A 169 6.71 10.79 5.38
N SER A 170 7.95 10.57 4.95
CA SER A 170 8.31 10.51 3.54
C SER A 170 8.72 9.09 3.16
N TYR A 171 8.57 8.78 1.88
CA TYR A 171 8.92 7.49 1.32
C TYR A 171 9.95 7.68 0.23
N GLU A 172 11.01 6.89 0.30
CA GLU A 172 12.06 6.84 -0.69
C GLU A 172 11.97 5.50 -1.41
N LEU A 173 12.05 5.53 -2.74
CA LEU A 173 12.15 4.35 -3.58
C LEU A 173 13.58 3.86 -3.54
N VAL A 174 13.81 2.63 -3.06
CA VAL A 174 15.15 2.04 -2.99
C VAL A 174 15.40 1.07 -4.13
N ALA A 175 14.39 0.28 -4.49
CA ALA A 175 14.46 -0.63 -5.62
C ALA A 175 13.07 -0.86 -6.22
N ASP A 176 12.99 -0.93 -7.55
CA ASP A 176 11.81 -1.39 -8.27
C ASP A 176 12.04 -2.76 -8.92
N TYR A 177 10.98 -3.57 -8.92
CA TYR A 177 10.99 -4.94 -9.39
C TYR A 177 9.94 -5.11 -10.49
N PRO A 178 10.35 -5.15 -11.76
CA PRO A 178 9.44 -5.31 -12.88
C PRO A 178 8.61 -6.58 -12.80
N LEU A 179 7.33 -6.47 -13.12
CA LEU A 179 6.44 -7.58 -13.38
C LEU A 179 6.64 -8.01 -14.82
N ILE A 180 7.09 -9.25 -15.01
CA ILE A 180 7.39 -9.81 -16.32
C ILE A 180 6.33 -10.85 -16.63
N ALA A 181 5.71 -10.74 -17.81
CA ALA A 181 4.82 -11.78 -18.29
C ALA A 181 5.60 -13.11 -18.32
N LEU A 182 5.05 -14.14 -17.68
CA LEU A 182 5.64 -15.47 -17.77
C LEU A 182 5.50 -15.92 -19.22
N SER A 183 6.60 -15.90 -19.98
CA SER A 183 6.66 -16.50 -21.31
C SER A 183 6.25 -17.96 -21.15
N HIS A 184 5.07 -18.34 -21.64
CA HIS A 184 4.77 -19.75 -21.86
C HIS A 184 5.79 -20.25 -22.88
N LYS A 185 6.84 -20.93 -22.43
CA LYS A 185 7.58 -21.83 -23.32
C LYS A 185 6.55 -22.84 -23.78
N GLY A 186 6.09 -22.70 -25.01
CA GLY A 186 5.16 -23.60 -25.64
C GLY A 186 5.68 -25.02 -25.51
N ALA A 187 4.84 -25.91 -24.98
CA ALA A 187 4.98 -27.31 -25.25
C ALA A 187 4.74 -27.50 -26.75
N GLN A 188 5.82 -27.79 -27.47
CA GLN A 188 5.77 -28.59 -28.69
C GLN A 188 6.44 -29.92 -28.37
#